data_AF-A0A351CJ31-F1
#
_entry.id   AF-A0A351CJ31-F1
#
_cell.length_a   1.000
_cell.length_b   1.000
_cell.length_c   1.000
_cell.angle_alpha   90.00
_cell.angle_beta   90.00
_cell.angle_gamma   90.00
#
_symmetry.space_group_name_H-M   'P 1'
#
loop_
_entity.id
_entity.type
_entity.pdbx_description
1 polymer ?
#
loop_
_entity_poly.entity_id
_entity_poly.type
_entity_poly.pdbx_seq_one_letter_code
_entity_poly.pdbx_strand_id
1 'polypeptide(L)'
;MSSSPNKKGPFQKKPVFLICLAMVAIGFAAFVFGLTGRHPERAWQAYLINFLLWSAIAQGGLLFSAVMHTVKARWSGPLSNLAESFTAFFPVSFGLFLILFLGKNHIFPWLHQDLHGKEIWLNVPFLFTRDVVGLLVLYGLGFAYLYHALWLKLDRSVSHGRIRKYLYSRWDRSISDEERCRDRMTIFGILYMLAFALILSLIGYDLVMSMDPHWYSTLFGAYTFVKAFYIGLGGLIILASILHLNPAIDFRLNSSNFHDIGKLFFAFCLVWGDFF
;
A
#
# COMPACT_ATOMS: atom_id res chain seq x y z
N MET A 1 0.15 18.97 -51.50
CA MET A 1 0.79 18.47 -50.26
C MET A 1 -0.15 18.72 -49.08
N SER A 2 -1.07 17.80 -48.81
CA SER A 2 -1.90 17.83 -47.59
C SER A 2 -1.43 16.72 -46.66
N SER A 3 -0.69 17.09 -45.62
CA SER A 3 -0.22 16.19 -44.58
C SER A 3 -1.40 15.61 -43.80
N SER A 4 -1.63 14.31 -43.98
CA SER A 4 -2.56 13.50 -43.21
C SER A 4 -2.23 13.54 -41.70
N PRO A 5 -3.23 13.66 -40.81
CA PRO A 5 -3.00 13.58 -39.37
C PRO A 5 -2.59 12.16 -39.00
N ASN A 6 -1.41 12.08 -38.38
CA ASN A 6 -0.79 10.86 -37.87
C ASN A 6 -1.74 10.17 -36.88
N LYS A 7 -2.40 9.08 -37.33
CA LYS A 7 -3.19 8.19 -36.47
C LYS A 7 -2.24 7.50 -35.49
N LYS A 8 -2.11 8.06 -34.28
CA LYS A 8 -1.46 7.39 -33.15
C LYS A 8 -2.21 6.08 -32.88
N GLY A 9 -1.60 4.95 -33.29
CA GLY A 9 -2.15 3.61 -33.09
C GLY A 9 -2.37 3.29 -31.61
N PRO A 10 -3.29 2.36 -31.30
CA PRO A 10 -3.60 2.00 -29.93
C PRO A 10 -2.37 1.42 -29.25
N PHE A 11 -2.00 2.05 -28.13
CA PHE A 11 -0.89 1.69 -27.26
C PHE A 11 -0.76 0.17 -27.08
N GLN A 12 0.41 -0.39 -27.40
CA GLN A 12 0.78 -1.74 -26.98
C GLN A 12 0.89 -1.73 -25.45
N LYS A 13 -0.21 -1.99 -24.74
CA LYS A 13 -0.24 -2.27 -23.28
C LYS A 13 0.32 -3.67 -22.95
N LYS A 14 0.41 -4.53 -23.97
CA LYS A 14 0.83 -5.93 -23.89
C LYS A 14 2.30 -6.16 -23.46
N PRO A 15 3.33 -5.41 -23.95
CA PRO A 15 4.73 -5.71 -23.63
C PRO A 15 5.08 -5.41 -22.18
N VAL A 16 4.67 -4.26 -21.61
CA VAL A 16 4.98 -3.94 -20.20
C VAL A 16 4.29 -4.91 -19.25
N PHE A 17 3.00 -5.22 -19.49
CA PHE A 17 2.28 -6.22 -18.71
C PHE A 17 2.95 -7.61 -18.80
N LEU A 18 3.41 -8.00 -19.99
CA LEU A 18 4.11 -9.28 -20.19
C LEU A 18 5.45 -9.32 -19.46
N ILE A 19 6.21 -8.21 -19.45
CA ILE A 19 7.46 -8.10 -18.69
C ILE A 19 7.18 -8.23 -17.19
N CYS A 20 6.19 -7.52 -16.65
CA CYS A 20 5.81 -7.65 -15.25
C CYS A 20 5.37 -9.07 -14.90
N LEU A 21 4.58 -9.72 -15.78
CA LEU A 21 4.15 -11.10 -15.59
C LEU A 21 5.34 -12.07 -15.61
N ALA A 22 6.31 -11.87 -16.51
CA ALA A 22 7.53 -12.66 -16.55
C ALA A 22 8.36 -12.48 -15.28
N MET A 23 8.50 -11.26 -14.75
CA MET A 23 9.19 -11.00 -13.49
C MET A 23 8.48 -11.67 -12.30
N VAL A 24 7.15 -11.65 -12.26
CA VAL A 24 6.37 -12.38 -11.24
C VAL A 24 6.60 -13.89 -11.35
N ALA A 25 6.60 -14.44 -12.56
CA ALA A 25 6.86 -15.86 -12.78
C ALA A 25 8.29 -16.25 -12.36
N ILE A 26 9.29 -15.43 -12.65
CA ILE A 26 10.68 -15.63 -12.21
C ILE A 26 10.77 -15.58 -10.68
N GLY A 27 10.13 -14.59 -10.04
CA GLY A 27 10.09 -14.49 -8.59
C GLY A 27 9.42 -15.70 -7.93
N PHE A 28 8.31 -16.18 -8.49
CA PHE A 28 7.63 -17.38 -8.02
C PHE A 28 8.50 -18.63 -8.20
N ALA A 29 9.14 -18.80 -9.35
CA ALA A 29 10.05 -19.91 -9.61
C ALA A 29 11.24 -19.90 -8.65
N ALA A 30 11.82 -18.72 -8.38
CA ALA A 30 12.91 -18.56 -7.40
C ALA A 30 12.45 -18.93 -5.97
N PHE A 31 11.23 -18.57 -5.58
CA PHE A 31 10.65 -18.95 -4.30
C PHE A 31 10.46 -20.48 -4.19
N VAL A 32 9.88 -21.12 -5.21
CA VAL A 32 9.69 -22.58 -5.25
C VAL A 32 11.03 -23.31 -5.22
N PHE A 33 12.01 -22.83 -5.99
CA PHE A 33 13.36 -23.39 -5.97
C PHE A 33 14.01 -23.25 -4.59
N GLY A 34 13.84 -22.10 -3.93
CA GLY A 34 14.29 -21.86 -2.56
C GLY A 34 13.67 -22.82 -1.54
N LEU A 35 12.38 -23.14 -1.68
CA LEU A 35 11.69 -24.11 -0.82
C LEU A 35 12.21 -25.55 -0.99
N THR A 36 12.60 -25.92 -2.20
CA THR A 36 13.18 -27.26 -2.49
C THR A 36 14.67 -27.37 -2.14
N GLY A 37 15.30 -26.24 -1.78
CA GLY A 37 16.71 -26.19 -1.44
C GLY A 37 17.04 -26.75 -0.05
N ARG A 38 18.31 -26.69 0.33
CA ARG A 38 18.81 -27.12 1.65
C ARG A 38 18.37 -26.22 2.82
N HIS A 39 17.91 -25.00 2.52
CA HIS A 39 17.60 -23.94 3.49
C HIS A 39 16.24 -23.28 3.19
N PRO A 40 15.11 -24.00 3.36
CA PRO A 40 13.77 -23.47 3.09
C PRO A 40 13.42 -22.22 3.92
N GLU A 41 14.05 -22.05 5.09
CA GLU A 41 13.91 -20.89 5.96
C GLU A 41 14.26 -19.57 5.28
N ARG A 42 15.29 -19.57 4.42
CA ARG A 42 15.71 -18.36 3.69
C ARG A 42 14.66 -17.90 2.69
N ALA A 43 13.94 -18.84 2.07
CA ALA A 43 12.86 -18.51 1.16
C ALA A 43 11.70 -17.82 1.90
N TRP A 44 11.33 -18.33 3.08
CA TRP A 44 10.28 -17.73 3.91
C TRP A 44 10.67 -16.38 4.52
N GLN A 45 11.93 -16.21 4.92
CA GLN A 45 12.45 -14.91 5.37
C GLN A 45 12.44 -13.87 4.25
N ALA A 46 12.91 -14.24 3.05
CA ALA A 46 12.86 -13.36 1.88
C ALA A 46 11.40 -13.01 1.51
N TYR A 47 10.49 -13.98 1.60
CA TYR A 47 9.07 -13.77 1.40
C TYR A 47 8.51 -12.73 2.38
N LEU A 48 8.81 -12.87 3.68
CA LEU A 48 8.34 -11.95 4.71
C LEU A 48 8.86 -10.53 4.48
N ILE A 49 10.15 -10.35 4.18
CA ILE A 49 10.74 -9.04 3.90
C ILE A 49 10.02 -8.37 2.71
N ASN A 50 9.80 -9.13 1.63
CA ASN A 50 9.08 -8.62 0.46
C ASN A 50 7.63 -8.28 0.78
N PHE A 51 6.92 -9.14 1.51
CA PHE A 51 5.57 -8.87 1.96
C PHE A 51 5.50 -7.56 2.75
N LEU A 52 6.37 -7.38 3.74
CA LEU A 52 6.41 -6.17 4.57
C LEU A 52 6.72 -4.94 3.72
N LEU A 53 7.70 -5.01 2.83
CA LEU A 53 8.11 -3.90 1.95
C LEU A 53 6.96 -3.44 1.05
N TRP A 54 6.41 -4.34 0.24
CA TRP A 54 5.41 -3.98 -0.76
C TRP A 54 4.07 -3.58 -0.13
N SER A 55 3.70 -4.22 0.99
CA SER A 55 2.49 -3.86 1.73
C SER A 55 2.62 -2.47 2.36
N ALA A 56 3.77 -2.16 2.96
CA ALA A 56 4.03 -0.86 3.56
C ALA A 56 4.08 0.27 2.51
N ILE A 57 4.65 0.03 1.32
CA ILE A 57 4.58 0.98 0.20
C ILE A 57 3.13 1.26 -0.20
N ALA A 58 2.31 0.20 -0.32
CA ALA A 58 0.91 0.35 -0.72
C ALA A 58 0.09 1.13 0.32
N GLN A 59 0.22 0.77 1.59
CA GLN A 59 -0.49 1.40 2.70
C GLN A 59 -0.03 2.86 2.90
N GLY A 60 1.28 3.10 2.84
CA GLY A 60 1.87 4.44 2.97
C GLY A 60 1.52 5.35 1.78
N GLY A 61 1.43 4.78 0.57
CA GLY A 61 0.92 5.47 -0.61
C GLY A 61 -0.49 6.02 -0.38
N LEU A 62 -1.44 5.17 0.04
CA LEU A 62 -2.80 5.63 0.34
C LEU A 62 -2.84 6.69 1.46
N LEU A 63 -1.99 6.51 2.48
CA LEU A 63 -1.90 7.45 3.61
C LEU A 63 -1.59 8.87 3.14
N PHE A 64 -0.75 9.04 2.11
CA PHE A 64 -0.46 10.35 1.54
C PHE A 64 -1.75 11.04 1.08
N SER A 65 -2.61 10.36 0.32
CA SER A 65 -3.87 10.96 -0.13
C SER A 65 -4.78 11.32 1.05
N ALA A 66 -4.90 10.44 2.04
CA ALA A 66 -5.72 10.67 3.23
C ALA A 66 -5.24 11.88 4.06
N VAL A 67 -3.92 11.99 4.29
CA VAL A 67 -3.31 13.13 5.00
C VAL A 67 -3.54 14.42 4.22
N MET A 68 -3.22 14.43 2.93
CA MET A 68 -3.35 15.62 2.07
C MET A 68 -4.80 16.11 1.98
N HIS A 69 -5.76 15.19 1.93
CA HIS A 69 -7.18 15.53 1.99
C HIS A 69 -7.56 16.16 3.33
N THR A 70 -7.14 15.56 4.45
CA THR A 70 -7.48 16.05 5.80
C THR A 70 -6.94 17.45 6.06
N VAL A 71 -5.69 17.73 5.65
CA VAL A 71 -5.08 19.07 5.79
C VAL A 71 -5.50 20.06 4.70
N LYS A 72 -6.41 19.64 3.79
CA LYS A 72 -6.91 20.45 2.67
C LYS A 72 -5.79 20.98 1.75
N ALA A 73 -4.75 20.18 1.52
CA ALA A 73 -3.60 20.54 0.69
C ALA A 73 -3.96 20.65 -0.80
N ARG A 74 -4.02 21.87 -1.32
CA ARG A 74 -4.37 22.15 -2.73
C ARG A 74 -3.32 21.71 -3.74
N TRP A 75 -2.04 21.70 -3.37
CA TRP A 75 -0.94 21.32 -4.26
C TRP A 75 -0.89 19.82 -4.58
N SER A 76 -1.51 18.98 -3.74
CA SER A 76 -1.36 17.53 -3.79
C SER A 76 -2.22 16.84 -4.86
N GLY A 77 -3.17 17.53 -5.50
CA GLY A 77 -4.25 16.92 -6.28
C GLY A 77 -3.82 15.77 -7.22
N PRO A 78 -2.93 16.01 -8.21
CA PRO A 78 -2.48 14.97 -9.12
C PRO A 78 -1.75 13.80 -8.43
N LEU A 79 -0.98 14.09 -7.38
CA LEU A 79 -0.24 13.09 -6.61
C LEU A 79 -1.19 12.26 -5.73
N SER A 80 -2.20 12.87 -5.13
CA SER A 80 -3.23 12.19 -4.33
C SER A 80 -4.06 11.21 -5.18
N ASN A 81 -4.36 11.57 -6.43
CA ASN A 81 -5.01 10.66 -7.38
C ASN A 81 -4.13 9.44 -7.71
N LEU A 82 -2.83 9.67 -7.86
CA LEU A 82 -1.88 8.58 -8.12
C LEU A 82 -1.69 7.71 -6.87
N ALA A 83 -1.59 8.33 -5.70
CA ALA A 83 -1.47 7.68 -4.39
C ALA A 83 -2.65 6.73 -4.10
N GLU A 84 -3.86 7.10 -4.51
CA GLU A 84 -5.05 6.24 -4.41
C GLU A 84 -4.94 4.95 -5.23
N SER A 85 -4.12 4.91 -6.29
CA SER A 85 -3.95 3.70 -7.10
C SER A 85 -3.21 2.57 -6.36
N PHE A 86 -2.42 2.90 -5.33
CA PHE A 86 -1.69 1.92 -4.53
C PHE A 86 -2.62 0.94 -3.78
N THR A 87 -3.87 1.34 -3.55
CA THR A 87 -4.92 0.49 -2.94
C THR A 87 -5.21 -0.77 -3.74
N ALA A 88 -4.92 -0.78 -5.04
CA ALA A 88 -5.07 -1.96 -5.88
C ALA A 88 -4.21 -3.14 -5.38
N PHE A 89 -3.15 -2.88 -4.61
CA PHE A 89 -2.31 -3.92 -4.03
C PHE A 89 -2.86 -4.50 -2.72
N PHE A 90 -3.84 -3.88 -2.07
CA PHE A 90 -4.37 -4.35 -0.77
C PHE A 90 -4.87 -5.81 -0.79
N PRO A 91 -5.66 -6.25 -1.79
CA PRO A 91 -6.13 -7.63 -1.83
C PRO A 91 -4.97 -8.62 -2.07
N VAL A 92 -3.96 -8.21 -2.84
CA VAL A 92 -2.76 -9.01 -3.10
C VAL A 92 -1.95 -9.14 -1.81
N SER A 93 -1.70 -8.04 -1.11
CA SER A 93 -1.05 -8.02 0.19
C SER A 93 -1.77 -8.91 1.20
N PHE A 94 -3.11 -8.81 1.28
CA PHE A 94 -3.91 -9.65 2.17
C PHE A 94 -3.75 -11.15 1.84
N GLY A 95 -3.80 -11.52 0.55
CA GLY A 95 -3.55 -12.89 0.12
C GLY A 95 -2.13 -13.37 0.46
N LEU A 96 -1.13 -12.51 0.27
CA LEU A 96 0.25 -12.80 0.65
C LEU A 96 0.41 -12.99 2.16
N PHE A 97 -0.31 -12.22 2.98
CA PHE A 97 -0.32 -12.42 4.42
C PHE A 97 -0.90 -13.79 4.81
N LEU A 98 -1.98 -14.24 4.16
CA LEU A 98 -2.55 -15.56 4.43
C LEU A 98 -1.59 -16.70 4.06
N ILE A 99 -0.84 -16.55 2.96
CA ILE A 99 0.19 -17.52 2.56
C ILE A 99 1.33 -17.59 3.58
N LEU A 100 1.64 -16.49 4.27
CA LEU A 100 2.66 -16.44 5.33
C LEU A 100 2.39 -17.46 6.45
N PHE A 101 1.13 -17.79 6.71
CA PHE A 101 0.75 -18.78 7.71
C PHE A 101 1.37 -20.16 7.45
N LEU A 102 1.57 -20.53 6.17
CA LEU A 102 2.20 -21.79 5.78
C LEU A 102 3.69 -21.83 6.17
N GLY A 103 4.34 -20.67 6.24
CA GLY A 103 5.74 -20.50 6.59
C GLY A 103 6.02 -20.32 8.08
N LYS A 104 5.00 -20.37 8.95
CA LYS A 104 5.12 -20.01 10.37
C LYS A 104 6.26 -20.73 11.12
N ASN A 105 6.48 -22.02 10.82
CA ASN A 105 7.50 -22.84 11.49
C ASN A 105 8.94 -22.43 11.12
N HIS A 106 9.11 -21.71 10.01
CA HIS A 106 10.41 -21.25 9.53
C HIS A 106 10.69 -19.79 9.88
N ILE A 107 9.65 -19.03 10.22
CA ILE A 107 9.72 -17.58 10.43
C ILE A 107 9.83 -17.22 11.90
N PHE A 108 9.16 -17.98 12.77
CA PHE A 108 9.02 -17.64 14.19
C PHE A 108 9.89 -18.55 15.08
N PRO A 109 11.05 -18.07 15.57
CA PRO A 109 11.96 -18.90 16.37
C PRO A 109 11.41 -19.25 17.75
N TRP A 110 10.48 -18.43 18.28
CA TRP A 110 9.86 -18.62 19.58
C TRP A 110 8.94 -19.82 19.71
N LEU A 111 8.58 -20.48 18.60
CA LEU A 111 7.77 -21.70 18.64
C LEU A 111 8.42 -22.83 19.45
N HIS A 112 9.73 -22.73 19.72
CA HIS A 112 10.52 -23.73 20.43
C HIS A 112 11.21 -23.17 21.68
N GLN A 113 10.83 -21.99 22.15
CA GLN A 113 11.47 -21.31 23.28
C GLN A 113 10.46 -20.97 24.38
N ASP A 114 10.93 -20.93 25.62
CA ASP A 114 10.14 -20.38 26.74
C ASP A 114 10.05 -18.85 26.58
N LEU A 115 8.82 -18.35 26.62
CA LEU A 115 8.48 -16.96 26.35
C LEU A 115 8.32 -16.10 27.62
N HIS A 116 8.60 -16.66 28.80
CA HIS A 116 8.63 -15.96 30.09
C HIS A 116 7.44 -14.99 30.28
N GLY A 117 6.22 -15.49 30.09
CA GLY A 117 4.98 -14.73 30.27
C GLY A 117 4.43 -14.04 29.01
N LYS A 118 5.12 -14.11 27.86
CA LYS A 118 4.64 -13.56 26.57
C LYS A 118 3.76 -14.52 25.77
N GLU A 119 3.50 -15.73 26.28
CA GLU A 119 2.76 -16.80 25.59
C GLU A 119 1.32 -16.39 25.20
N ILE A 120 0.68 -15.52 25.99
CA ILE A 120 -0.66 -15.02 25.66
C ILE A 120 -0.62 -14.16 24.40
N TRP A 121 0.44 -13.36 24.23
CA TRP A 121 0.59 -12.46 23.08
C TRP A 121 1.17 -13.17 21.86
N LEU A 122 2.20 -13.97 22.07
CA LEU A 122 2.94 -14.72 21.04
C LEU A 122 2.40 -16.15 20.95
N ASN A 123 1.14 -16.25 20.53
CA ASN A 123 0.52 -17.51 20.19
C ASN A 123 0.07 -17.46 18.73
N VAL A 124 0.45 -18.46 17.92
CA VAL A 124 0.19 -18.48 16.48
C VAL A 124 -1.27 -18.14 16.10
N PRO A 125 -2.31 -18.83 16.60
CA PRO A 125 -3.69 -18.51 16.23
C PRO A 125 -4.09 -17.12 16.70
N PHE A 126 -3.61 -16.64 17.86
CA PHE A 126 -3.95 -15.31 18.36
C PHE A 126 -3.28 -14.20 17.53
N LEU A 127 -1.98 -14.32 17.27
CA LEU A 127 -1.19 -13.40 16.46
C LEU A 127 -1.77 -13.29 15.05
N PHE A 128 -1.94 -14.42 14.34
CA PHE A 128 -2.49 -14.40 12.99
C PHE A 128 -3.92 -13.89 12.95
N THR A 129 -4.77 -14.23 13.94
CA THR A 129 -6.15 -13.70 13.97
C THR A 129 -6.15 -12.18 14.18
N ARG A 130 -5.33 -11.67 15.10
CA ARG A 130 -5.17 -10.23 15.33
C ARG A 130 -4.71 -9.51 14.08
N ASP A 131 -3.69 -10.04 13.40
CA ASP A 131 -3.15 -9.43 12.19
C ASP A 131 -4.13 -9.51 11.01
N VAL A 132 -4.85 -10.64 10.85
CA VAL A 132 -5.93 -10.75 9.84
C VAL A 132 -6.99 -9.68 10.10
N VAL A 133 -7.47 -9.56 11.34
CA VAL A 133 -8.49 -8.57 11.71
C VAL A 133 -7.97 -7.15 11.51
N GLY A 134 -6.73 -6.88 11.93
CA GLY A 134 -6.05 -5.60 11.72
C GLY A 134 -5.99 -5.26 10.24
N LEU A 135 -5.44 -6.12 9.40
CA LEU A 135 -5.35 -5.88 7.96
C LEU A 135 -6.73 -5.71 7.30
N LEU A 136 -7.75 -6.48 7.72
CA LEU A 136 -9.13 -6.30 7.24
C LEU A 136 -9.69 -4.92 7.59
N VAL A 137 -9.47 -4.45 8.82
CA VAL A 137 -9.89 -3.11 9.25
C VAL A 137 -9.15 -2.04 8.44
N LEU A 138 -7.82 -2.14 8.32
CA LEU A 138 -6.99 -1.19 7.59
C LEU A 138 -7.41 -1.09 6.11
N TYR A 139 -7.52 -2.24 5.44
CA TYR A 139 -7.88 -2.31 4.03
C TYR A 139 -9.34 -1.95 3.79
N GLY A 140 -10.24 -2.35 4.68
CA GLY A 140 -11.65 -1.95 4.64
C GLY A 140 -11.81 -0.43 4.74
N LEU A 141 -11.14 0.22 5.69
CA LEU A 141 -11.14 1.67 5.82
C LEU A 141 -10.49 2.36 4.62
N GLY A 142 -9.39 1.81 4.10
CA GLY A 142 -8.74 2.35 2.92
C GLY A 142 -9.60 2.24 1.65
N PHE A 143 -10.32 1.13 1.46
CA PHE A 143 -11.29 0.99 0.38
C PHE A 143 -12.52 1.90 0.56
N ALA A 144 -13.00 2.08 1.80
CA ALA A 144 -14.08 3.01 2.09
C ALA A 144 -13.69 4.45 1.76
N TYR A 145 -12.48 4.87 2.15
CA TYR A 145 -11.90 6.16 1.76
C TYR A 145 -11.81 6.29 0.23
N LEU A 146 -11.22 5.29 -0.45
CA LEU A 146 -11.09 5.28 -1.91
C LEU A 146 -12.44 5.37 -2.62
N TYR A 147 -13.45 4.65 -2.14
CA TYR A 147 -14.79 4.65 -2.72
C TYR A 147 -15.38 6.07 -2.76
N HIS A 148 -15.26 6.82 -1.66
CA HIS A 148 -15.73 8.20 -1.58
C HIS A 148 -14.83 9.17 -2.37
N ALA A 149 -13.51 8.93 -2.37
CA ALA A 149 -12.57 9.72 -3.17
C ALA A 149 -12.85 9.61 -4.67
N LEU A 150 -13.07 8.38 -5.16
CA LEU A 150 -13.42 8.12 -6.55
C LEU A 150 -14.77 8.72 -6.93
N TRP A 151 -15.77 8.66 -6.04
CA TRP A 151 -17.07 9.27 -6.30
C TRP A 151 -16.96 10.78 -6.59
N LEU A 152 -16.15 11.51 -5.82
CA LEU A 152 -15.96 12.96 -5.99
C LEU A 152 -15.16 13.32 -7.24
N LYS A 153 -14.30 12.43 -7.72
CA LYS A 153 -13.33 12.71 -8.79
C LYS A 153 -13.74 12.19 -10.16
N LEU A 154 -14.58 11.16 -10.20
CA LEU A 154 -14.82 10.42 -11.42
C LEU A 154 -15.90 11.11 -12.26
N ASP A 155 -15.47 11.75 -13.35
CA ASP A 155 -16.35 12.46 -14.28
C ASP A 155 -17.51 11.56 -14.76
N ARG A 156 -18.74 12.04 -14.59
CA ARG A 156 -19.99 11.31 -14.88
C ARG A 156 -20.21 11.09 -16.38
N SER A 157 -19.47 11.79 -17.23
CA SER A 157 -19.67 11.82 -18.69
C SER A 157 -19.02 10.65 -19.46
N VAL A 158 -17.93 10.05 -18.95
CA VAL A 158 -17.09 9.11 -19.74
C VAL A 158 -17.15 7.68 -19.17
N SER A 159 -18.10 6.85 -19.63
CA SER A 159 -18.27 5.48 -19.13
C SER A 159 -17.58 4.44 -20.00
N HIS A 160 -16.30 4.15 -19.71
CA HIS A 160 -15.61 2.98 -20.24
C HIS A 160 -15.24 2.02 -19.09
N GLY A 161 -15.90 0.86 -19.02
CA GLY A 161 -15.54 -0.27 -18.13
C GLY A 161 -16.69 -0.83 -17.28
N ARG A 162 -16.70 -2.17 -17.10
CA ARG A 162 -17.76 -2.89 -16.33
C ARG A 162 -17.80 -2.49 -14.85
N ILE A 163 -16.63 -2.37 -14.21
CA ILE A 163 -16.50 -1.96 -12.80
C ILE A 163 -17.02 -0.54 -12.59
N ARG A 164 -16.66 0.37 -13.51
CA ARG A 164 -17.09 1.77 -13.48
C ARG A 164 -18.62 1.89 -13.56
N LYS A 165 -19.24 1.15 -14.50
CA LYS A 165 -20.71 1.11 -14.66
C LYS A 165 -21.41 0.57 -13.42
N TYR A 166 -20.87 -0.48 -12.80
CA TYR A 166 -21.41 -1.03 -11.55
C TYR A 166 -21.36 0.01 -10.42
N LEU A 167 -20.21 0.64 -10.19
CA LEU A 167 -20.05 1.69 -9.18
C LEU A 167 -21.03 2.85 -9.42
N TYR A 168 -21.16 3.33 -10.67
CA TYR A 168 -22.13 4.37 -11.00
C TYR A 168 -23.57 4.00 -10.67
N SER A 169 -24.02 2.80 -11.07
CA SER A 169 -25.39 2.36 -10.78
C SER A 169 -25.70 2.30 -9.29
N ARG A 170 -24.68 2.04 -8.46
CA ARG A 170 -24.79 2.04 -7.00
C ARG A 170 -24.75 3.44 -6.42
N TRP A 171 -23.90 4.32 -6.96
CA TRP A 171 -23.77 5.71 -6.55
C TRP A 171 -25.02 6.54 -6.84
N ASP A 172 -25.58 6.40 -8.05
CA ASP A 172 -26.80 7.09 -8.48
C ASP A 172 -28.02 6.76 -7.59
N ARG A 173 -28.03 5.56 -7.00
CA ARG A 173 -29.07 5.12 -6.05
C ARG A 173 -28.83 5.55 -4.60
N SER A 174 -27.60 5.88 -4.22
CA SER A 174 -27.19 5.92 -2.81
C SER A 174 -26.64 7.27 -2.34
N ILE A 175 -26.09 8.10 -3.23
CA ILE A 175 -25.39 9.33 -2.86
C ILE A 175 -25.94 10.48 -3.71
N SER A 176 -26.86 11.25 -3.13
CA SER A 176 -27.44 12.43 -3.76
C SER A 176 -26.69 13.73 -3.45
N ASP A 177 -25.86 13.73 -2.40
CA ASP A 177 -25.28 14.95 -1.82
C ASP A 177 -23.74 14.91 -1.76
N GLU A 178 -23.11 15.93 -2.33
CA GLU A 178 -21.66 16.08 -2.44
C GLU A 178 -21.01 16.38 -1.08
N GLU A 179 -21.65 17.18 -0.24
CA GLU A 179 -21.14 17.55 1.08
C GLU A 179 -21.04 16.32 1.97
N ARG A 180 -22.12 15.52 2.00
CA ARG A 180 -22.17 14.28 2.78
C ARG A 180 -21.11 13.26 2.33
N CYS A 181 -20.79 13.21 1.04
CA CYS A 181 -19.74 12.33 0.54
C CYS A 181 -18.35 12.80 0.98
N ARG A 182 -18.11 14.12 0.95
CA ARG A 182 -16.85 14.73 1.43
C ARG A 182 -16.65 14.53 2.93
N ASP A 183 -17.71 14.64 3.72
CA ASP A 183 -17.65 14.39 5.16
C ASP A 183 -17.32 12.93 5.44
N ARG A 184 -17.97 11.99 4.74
CA ARG A 184 -17.65 10.56 4.85
C ARG A 184 -16.22 10.27 4.42
N MET A 185 -15.75 10.86 3.32
CA MET A 185 -14.35 10.74 2.89
C MET A 185 -13.39 11.23 3.99
N THR A 186 -13.72 12.34 4.65
CA THR A 186 -12.93 12.88 5.77
C THR A 186 -12.91 11.91 6.95
N ILE A 187 -14.07 11.40 7.37
CA ILE A 187 -14.19 10.46 8.49
C ILE A 187 -13.39 9.19 8.20
N PHE A 188 -13.59 8.56 7.04
CA PHE A 188 -12.85 7.35 6.68
C PHE A 188 -11.35 7.63 6.50
N GLY A 189 -10.96 8.80 6.02
CA GLY A 189 -9.55 9.22 5.96
C GLY A 189 -8.91 9.32 7.34
N ILE A 190 -9.60 9.92 8.32
CA ILE A 190 -9.14 10.01 9.71
C ILE A 190 -9.06 8.64 10.35
N LEU A 191 -10.11 7.82 10.21
CA LEU A 191 -10.12 6.45 10.71
C LEU A 191 -9.00 5.61 10.08
N TYR A 192 -8.75 5.77 8.79
CA TYR A 192 -7.63 5.11 8.12
C TYR A 192 -6.28 5.55 8.67
N MET A 193 -6.05 6.84 8.93
CA MET A 193 -4.79 7.33 9.53
C MET A 193 -4.56 6.73 10.94
N LEU A 194 -5.60 6.68 11.78
CA LEU A 194 -5.52 6.08 13.12
C LEU A 194 -5.27 4.57 13.05
N ALA A 195 -6.03 3.89 12.19
CA ALA A 195 -5.87 2.46 11.95
C ALA A 195 -4.47 2.14 11.39
N PHE A 196 -3.96 2.95 10.47
CA PHE A 196 -2.62 2.81 9.90
C PHE A 196 -1.55 2.84 10.99
N ALA A 197 -1.57 3.83 11.87
CA ALA A 197 -0.59 3.94 12.95
C ALA A 197 -0.67 2.74 13.92
N LEU A 198 -1.88 2.36 14.35
CA LEU A 198 -2.08 1.28 15.31
C LEU A 198 -1.73 -0.10 14.73
N ILE A 199 -2.24 -0.41 13.54
CA ILE A 199 -2.13 -1.74 12.94
C ILE A 199 -0.70 -2.00 12.44
N LEU A 200 -0.01 -0.99 11.90
CA LEU A 200 1.39 -1.17 11.49
C LEU A 200 2.32 -1.25 12.70
N SER A 201 1.96 -0.62 13.82
CA SER A 201 2.67 -0.86 15.09
C SER A 201 2.52 -2.31 15.54
N LEU A 202 1.30 -2.85 15.49
CA LEU A 202 1.04 -4.26 15.82
C LEU A 202 1.78 -5.22 14.89
N ILE A 203 1.70 -5.02 13.57
CA ILE A 203 2.43 -5.83 12.58
C ILE A 203 3.94 -5.75 12.80
N GLY A 204 4.47 -4.58 13.18
CA GLY A 204 5.86 -4.43 13.57
C GLY A 204 6.22 -5.34 14.74
N TYR A 205 5.45 -5.28 15.83
CA TYR A 205 5.67 -6.13 17.00
C TYR A 205 5.53 -7.62 16.67
N ASP A 206 4.54 -7.97 15.86
CA ASP A 206 4.15 -9.35 15.63
C ASP A 206 5.01 -10.06 14.59
N LEU A 207 5.37 -9.39 13.50
CA LEU A 207 6.10 -10.00 12.39
C LEU A 207 7.59 -9.70 12.40
N VAL A 208 8.04 -8.65 13.10
CA VAL A 208 9.47 -8.26 13.11
C VAL A 208 10.05 -8.36 14.52
N MET A 209 9.46 -7.68 15.51
CA MET A 209 10.00 -7.71 16.87
C MET A 209 9.95 -9.12 17.46
N SER A 210 8.88 -9.88 17.19
CA SER A 210 8.76 -11.26 17.67
C SER A 210 9.84 -12.21 17.16
N MET A 211 10.57 -11.87 16.10
CA MET A 211 11.68 -12.70 15.62
C MET A 211 12.77 -12.87 16.67
N ASP A 212 12.97 -11.86 17.52
CA ASP A 212 13.76 -11.95 18.73
C ASP A 212 12.87 -11.66 19.95
N PRO A 213 12.36 -12.70 20.62
CA PRO A 213 11.46 -12.55 21.76
C PRO A 213 12.10 -11.85 22.95
N HIS A 214 13.43 -11.79 23.03
CA HIS A 214 14.14 -11.13 24.12
C HIS A 214 14.25 -9.62 23.88
N TRP A 215 14.20 -9.20 22.62
CA TRP A 215 14.21 -7.79 22.26
C TRP A 215 12.85 -7.14 22.51
N TYR A 216 12.88 -5.97 23.14
CA TYR A 216 11.70 -5.13 23.34
C TYR A 216 12.04 -3.66 23.09
N SER A 217 11.18 -2.99 22.32
CA SER A 217 11.29 -1.56 22.07
C SER A 217 9.91 -0.98 21.85
N THR A 218 9.48 -0.09 22.74
CA THR A 218 8.20 0.62 22.62
C THR A 218 8.20 1.60 21.44
N LEU A 219 9.37 2.11 21.07
CA LEU A 219 9.55 3.01 19.93
C LEU A 219 9.39 2.28 18.59
N PHE A 220 9.58 0.96 18.57
CA PHE A 220 9.55 0.17 17.34
C PHE A 220 8.21 0.17 16.62
N GLY A 221 7.09 0.30 17.36
CA GLY A 221 5.78 0.45 16.75
C GLY A 221 5.70 1.74 15.91
N ALA A 222 6.15 2.86 16.49
CA ALA A 222 6.19 4.14 15.79
C ALA A 222 7.14 4.13 14.59
N TYR A 223 8.32 3.55 14.77
CA TYR A 223 9.27 3.34 13.68
C TYR A 223 8.62 2.62 12.49
N THR A 224 7.80 1.60 12.74
CA THR A 224 7.22 0.77 11.67
C THR A 224 6.27 1.55 10.76
N PHE A 225 5.35 2.32 11.33
CA PHE A 225 4.40 3.09 10.51
C PHE A 225 5.02 4.34 9.88
N VAL A 226 5.97 4.99 10.57
CA VAL A 226 6.73 6.14 10.01
C VAL A 226 7.55 5.68 8.80
N LYS A 227 8.26 4.56 8.93
CA LYS A 227 8.99 3.92 7.83
C LYS A 227 8.04 3.58 6.68
N ALA A 228 6.88 3.00 6.96
CA ALA A 228 5.90 2.65 5.93
C ALA A 228 5.42 3.89 5.15
N PHE A 229 5.18 5.00 5.85
CA PHE A 229 4.84 6.25 5.17
C PHE A 229 6.00 6.79 4.33
N TYR A 230 7.23 6.80 4.87
CA TYR A 230 8.41 7.25 4.16
C TYR A 230 8.67 6.47 2.86
N ILE A 231 8.65 5.15 2.89
CA ILE A 231 8.83 4.34 1.68
C ILE A 231 7.62 4.43 0.73
N GLY A 232 6.42 4.67 1.27
CA GLY A 232 5.21 4.96 0.48
C GLY A 232 5.35 6.26 -0.32
N LEU A 233 5.89 7.32 0.30
CA LEU A 233 6.24 8.56 -0.40
C LEU A 233 7.29 8.30 -1.49
N GLY A 234 8.33 7.52 -1.20
CA GLY A 234 9.34 7.13 -2.18
C GLY A 234 8.73 6.39 -3.38
N GLY A 235 7.86 5.40 -3.11
CA GLY A 235 7.11 4.68 -4.15
C GLY A 235 6.23 5.60 -4.99
N LEU A 236 5.54 6.55 -4.36
CA LEU A 236 4.73 7.56 -5.05
C LEU A 236 5.59 8.46 -5.95
N ILE A 237 6.73 8.95 -5.47
CA ILE A 237 7.64 9.80 -6.26
C ILE A 237 8.18 9.04 -7.46
N ILE A 238 8.60 7.78 -7.28
CA ILE A 238 9.10 6.94 -8.38
C ILE A 238 8.00 6.74 -9.43
N LEU A 239 6.79 6.35 -9.01
CA LEU A 239 5.67 6.16 -9.92
C LEU A 239 5.29 7.46 -10.64
N ALA A 240 5.22 8.56 -9.91
CA ALA A 240 4.93 9.89 -10.46
C ALA A 240 5.98 10.30 -11.51
N SER A 241 7.26 10.03 -11.24
CA SER A 241 8.36 10.33 -12.15
C SER A 241 8.31 9.47 -13.41
N ILE A 242 8.05 8.16 -13.28
CA ILE A 242 7.89 7.26 -14.44
C ILE A 242 6.73 7.73 -15.33
N LEU A 243 5.60 8.11 -14.74
CA LEU A 243 4.44 8.60 -15.50
C LEU A 243 4.69 9.96 -16.13
N HIS A 244 5.38 10.86 -15.42
CA HIS A 244 5.73 12.19 -15.89
C HIS A 244 6.69 12.14 -17.09
N LEU A 245 7.71 11.27 -17.03
CA LEU A 245 8.70 11.08 -18.08
C LEU A 245 8.16 10.32 -19.29
N ASN A 246 7.05 9.61 -19.15
CA ASN A 246 6.45 8.86 -20.26
C ASN A 246 5.72 9.83 -21.22
N PRO A 247 6.18 9.98 -22.48
CA PRO A 247 5.59 10.91 -23.43
C PRO A 247 4.19 10.49 -23.90
N ALA A 248 3.82 9.22 -23.70
CA ALA A 248 2.55 8.67 -24.16
C ALA A 248 1.42 8.72 -23.14
N ILE A 249 1.74 9.05 -21.88
CA ILE A 249 0.75 9.22 -20.82
C ILE A 249 0.55 10.72 -20.63
N ASP A 250 -0.70 11.14 -20.63
CA ASP A 250 -1.07 12.54 -20.38
C ASP A 250 -1.08 12.86 -18.87
N PHE A 251 0.00 12.50 -18.19
CA PHE A 251 0.22 12.82 -16.78
C PHE A 251 1.41 13.77 -16.70
N ARG A 252 1.12 15.02 -16.33
CA ARG A 252 2.12 16.06 -16.15
C ARG A 252 1.98 16.66 -14.76
N LEU A 253 3.13 16.94 -14.16
CA LEU A 253 3.27 17.56 -12.86
C LEU A 253 4.03 18.86 -13.05
N ASN A 254 3.68 19.88 -12.30
CA ASN A 254 4.43 21.13 -12.30
C ASN A 254 5.69 20.95 -11.46
N SER A 255 6.71 21.77 -11.72
CA SER A 255 7.95 21.77 -10.93
C SER A 255 7.68 22.04 -9.44
N SER A 256 6.64 22.80 -9.11
CA SER A 256 6.21 23.03 -7.72
C SER A 256 5.78 21.74 -7.02
N ASN A 257 5.06 20.85 -7.71
CA ASN A 257 4.62 19.58 -7.13
C ASN A 257 5.81 18.69 -6.73
N PHE A 258 6.84 18.63 -7.58
CA PHE A 258 8.07 17.87 -7.28
C PHE A 258 8.88 18.50 -6.14
N HIS A 259 8.91 19.83 -6.07
CA HIS A 259 9.60 20.52 -4.98
C HIS A 259 8.90 20.30 -3.63
N ASP A 260 7.58 20.37 -3.59
CA ASP A 260 6.80 20.19 -2.35
C ASP A 260 6.82 18.73 -1.87
N ILE A 261 6.66 17.75 -2.77
CA ILE A 261 6.81 16.33 -2.39
C ILE A 261 8.25 16.01 -1.99
N GLY A 262 9.26 16.66 -2.60
CA GLY A 262 10.67 16.52 -2.24
C GLY A 262 10.95 17.04 -0.83
N LYS A 263 10.40 18.19 -0.44
CA LYS A 263 10.48 18.70 0.94
C LYS A 263 9.87 17.73 1.94
N LEU A 264 8.69 17.18 1.61
CA LEU A 264 8.02 16.22 2.46
C LEU A 264 8.84 14.93 2.62
N PHE A 265 9.36 14.40 1.52
CA PHE A 265 10.21 13.21 1.52
C PHE A 265 11.49 13.42 2.33
N PHE A 266 12.15 14.57 2.17
CA PHE A 266 13.33 14.94 2.95
C PHE A 266 13.01 15.06 4.45
N ALA A 267 11.90 15.70 4.81
CA ALA A 267 11.46 15.80 6.21
C ALA A 267 11.22 14.42 6.82
N PHE A 268 10.53 13.51 6.11
CA PHE A 268 10.31 12.14 6.60
C PHE A 268 11.57 11.27 6.59
N CYS A 269 12.57 11.57 5.75
CA CYS A 269 13.89 10.96 5.85
C CYS A 269 14.58 11.30 7.17
N LEU A 270 14.52 12.57 7.59
CA LEU A 270 15.09 13.01 8.88
C LEU A 270 14.34 12.38 10.05
N VAL A 271 13.00 12.42 10.01
CA VAL A 271 12.18 11.77 11.05
C VAL A 271 12.52 10.30 11.13
N TRP A 272 12.51 9.56 10.02
CA TRP A 272 12.86 8.13 10.02
C TRP A 272 14.28 7.87 10.54
N GLY A 273 15.24 8.73 10.20
CA GLY A 273 16.62 8.64 10.69
C GLY A 273 16.75 8.87 12.21
N ASP A 274 15.90 9.69 12.81
CA ASP A 274 15.87 9.97 14.26
C ASP A 274 15.34 8.80 15.09
N PHE A 275 14.54 7.91 14.49
CA PHE A 275 14.06 6.69 15.15
C PHE A 275 15.16 5.60 15.29
N PHE A 276 16.40 5.87 14.85
CA PHE A 276 17.56 4.97 14.90
C PHE A 276 18.70 5.60 15.70
#